data_AF-A0A2A2KQV4-F1
#
_entry.id   AF-A0A2A2KQV4-F1
#
_cell.length_a   1.000
_cell.length_b   1.000
_cell.length_c   1.000
_cell.angle_alpha   90.00
_cell.angle_beta   90.00
_cell.angle_gamma   90.00
#
_symmetry.space_group_name_H-M   'P 1'
#
loop_
_entity.id
_entity.type
_entity.pdbx_description
1 polymer ?
#
loop_
_entity_poly.entity_id
_entity_poly.type
_entity_poly.pdbx_seq_one_letter_code
_entity_poly.pdbx_strand_id
1 'polypeptide(L)'
;MHSALLLTVFVVGFVSPSPLSCLDGCECDDPRETSHDLVIRCDNGTRTELDIPRTPLKGYHFIALTCNNIKNLPSAQIIKAAFPDLQGIDVQGNPEFDCSSLVSFEDHLPILSDCDGEQPTQCDAKAFQDCDWSCRALSKLKELWAKFKEQFNAKMKQIGADKAAEDIKSWFSDKFDKLSRAFDNLTN
;
A
#
# COMPACT_ATOMS: atom_id res chain seq x y z
N MET A 1 50.34 -44.04 -17.01
CA MET A 1 48.89 -43.75 -17.03
C MET A 1 48.64 -42.66 -16.01
N HIS A 2 48.47 -41.41 -16.41
CA HIS A 2 48.13 -40.31 -15.51
C HIS A 2 46.89 -39.62 -16.08
N SER A 3 45.72 -39.95 -15.53
CA SER A 3 44.46 -39.27 -15.86
C SER A 3 44.40 -37.97 -15.07
N ALA A 4 44.40 -36.85 -15.78
CA ALA A 4 44.11 -35.54 -15.21
C ALA A 4 42.59 -35.39 -15.05
N LEU A 5 42.13 -35.29 -13.79
CA LEU A 5 40.75 -35.01 -13.45
C LEU A 5 40.55 -33.48 -13.50
N LEU A 6 39.90 -32.97 -14.55
CA LEU A 6 39.50 -31.55 -14.61
C LEU A 6 38.29 -31.34 -13.69
N LEU A 7 38.48 -30.54 -12.64
CA LEU A 7 37.39 -30.01 -11.81
C LEU A 7 36.81 -28.77 -12.50
N THR A 8 35.61 -28.89 -13.07
CA THR A 8 34.82 -27.76 -13.58
C THR A 8 34.12 -27.07 -12.40
N VAL A 9 34.60 -25.88 -12.05
CA VAL A 9 33.94 -24.99 -11.08
C VAL A 9 32.75 -24.31 -11.78
N PHE A 10 31.53 -24.71 -11.44
CA PHE A 10 30.32 -23.98 -11.84
C PHE A 10 30.18 -22.73 -10.96
N VAL A 11 30.47 -21.57 -11.54
CA VAL A 11 30.14 -20.29 -10.93
C VAL A 11 28.65 -20.05 -11.16
N VAL A 12 27.82 -20.33 -10.15
CA VAL A 12 26.40 -19.99 -10.18
C VAL A 12 26.32 -18.49 -9.88
N GLY A 13 26.08 -17.67 -10.91
CA GLY A 13 25.82 -16.25 -10.73
C GLY A 13 24.49 -16.07 -9.99
N PHE A 14 24.52 -15.47 -8.80
CA PHE A 14 23.32 -15.00 -8.13
C PHE A 14 22.78 -13.81 -8.93
N VAL A 15 21.79 -14.05 -9.77
CA VAL A 15 20.99 -12.98 -10.37
C VAL A 15 20.07 -12.49 -9.26
N SER A 16 20.39 -11.34 -8.67
CA SER A 16 19.47 -10.62 -7.78
C SER A 16 18.20 -10.31 -8.58
N PRO A 17 17.00 -10.70 -8.12
CA PRO A 17 15.76 -10.31 -8.78
C PRO A 17 15.73 -8.79 -8.87
N SER A 18 15.56 -8.24 -10.07
CA SER A 18 15.26 -6.81 -10.21
C SER A 18 13.96 -6.52 -9.45
N PRO A 19 13.87 -5.41 -8.71
CA PRO A 19 12.64 -5.06 -8.01
C PRO A 19 11.50 -5.01 -9.03
N LEU A 20 10.41 -5.72 -8.74
CA LEU A 20 9.25 -5.74 -9.60
C LEU A 20 8.59 -4.36 -9.53
N SER A 21 8.81 -3.52 -10.53
CA SER A 21 8.11 -2.23 -10.66
C SER A 21 6.63 -2.52 -10.88
N CYS A 22 5.82 -2.44 -9.82
CA CYS A 22 4.39 -2.75 -9.86
C CYS A 22 3.51 -1.49 -9.96
N LEU A 23 4.00 -0.34 -9.48
CA LEU A 23 3.31 0.94 -9.49
C LEU A 23 4.31 2.06 -9.83
N ASP A 24 4.27 2.58 -11.06
CA ASP A 24 5.13 3.63 -11.63
C ASP A 24 6.44 3.96 -10.86
N GLY A 25 7.39 3.02 -10.92
CA GLY A 25 8.74 3.19 -10.35
C GLY A 25 8.83 3.06 -8.83
N CYS A 26 7.78 2.56 -8.16
CA CYS A 26 7.84 2.11 -6.77
C CYS A 26 8.46 0.71 -6.68
N GLU A 27 9.10 0.44 -5.55
CA GLU A 27 9.59 -0.89 -5.19
C GLU A 27 8.45 -1.68 -4.54
N CYS A 28 8.22 -2.90 -4.97
CA CYS A 28 7.12 -3.71 -4.47
C CYS A 28 7.65 -5.03 -3.93
N ASP A 29 7.15 -5.43 -2.75
CA ASP A 29 7.45 -6.75 -2.19
C ASP A 29 7.02 -7.85 -3.18
N ASP A 30 7.83 -8.91 -3.30
CA ASP A 30 7.50 -10.02 -4.19
C ASP A 30 6.34 -10.82 -3.58
N PRO A 31 5.18 -10.93 -4.26
CA PRO A 31 4.04 -11.68 -3.76
C PRO A 31 4.29 -13.20 -3.62
N ARG A 32 5.41 -13.70 -4.15
CA ARG A 32 5.85 -15.10 -3.99
C ARG A 32 6.64 -15.31 -2.71
N GLU A 33 7.12 -14.25 -2.07
CA GLU A 33 7.73 -14.34 -0.76
C GLU A 33 6.66 -14.52 0.32
N THR A 34 6.96 -15.35 1.32
CA THR A 34 6.05 -15.70 2.42
C THR A 34 5.93 -14.59 3.46
N SER A 35 5.90 -13.33 3.04
CA SER A 35 5.54 -12.21 3.91
C SER A 35 4.04 -12.04 3.91
N HIS A 36 3.46 -11.95 5.10
CA HIS A 36 2.01 -11.79 5.28
C HIS A 36 1.54 -10.35 5.03
N ASP A 37 2.46 -9.41 4.81
CA ASP A 37 2.19 -7.99 4.72
C ASP A 37 2.96 -7.38 3.55
N LEU A 38 2.49 -7.62 2.33
CA LEU A 38 3.13 -7.08 1.13
C LEU A 38 2.94 -5.57 1.06
N VAL A 39 4.03 -4.85 0.83
CA VAL A 39 4.08 -3.39 0.80
C VAL A 39 4.49 -2.88 -0.59
N ILE A 40 3.84 -1.80 -1.02
CA ILE A 40 4.30 -0.98 -2.15
C ILE A 40 5.06 0.21 -1.55
N ARG A 41 6.34 0.34 -1.87
CA ARG A 41 7.28 1.34 -1.36
C ARG A 41 7.51 2.43 -2.40
N CYS A 42 6.88 3.56 -2.17
CA CYS A 42 6.98 4.77 -2.99
C CYS A 42 7.61 5.93 -2.20
N ASP A 43 8.26 5.64 -1.08
CA ASP A 43 8.83 6.61 -0.15
C ASP A 43 10.06 7.34 -0.70
N ASN A 44 10.42 8.44 -0.03
CA ASN A 44 11.61 9.25 -0.27
C ASN A 44 11.76 9.71 -1.74
N GLY A 45 10.67 10.25 -2.28
CA GLY A 45 10.58 10.70 -3.66
C GLY A 45 10.18 12.16 -3.78
N THR A 46 9.74 12.54 -4.98
CA THR A 46 9.21 13.88 -5.27
C THR A 46 7.76 13.84 -5.74
N ARG A 47 7.06 12.71 -5.49
CA ARG A 47 5.69 12.48 -5.95
C ARG A 47 4.76 13.51 -5.32
N THR A 48 3.80 13.99 -6.12
CA THR A 48 2.78 14.95 -5.66
C THR A 48 1.40 14.33 -5.56
N GLU A 49 1.23 13.15 -6.14
CA GLU A 49 0.01 12.35 -6.14
C GLU A 49 0.32 10.85 -6.02
N LEU A 50 -0.69 10.08 -5.62
CA LEU A 50 -0.66 8.62 -5.71
C LEU A 50 -1.16 8.21 -7.09
N ASP A 51 -0.29 7.55 -7.86
CA ASP A 51 -0.68 7.00 -9.16
C ASP A 51 -1.72 5.89 -9.00
N ILE A 52 -2.73 5.94 -9.87
CA ILE A 52 -3.77 4.93 -9.95
C ILE A 52 -3.42 3.96 -11.08
N PRO A 53 -3.09 2.69 -10.77
CA PRO A 53 -2.78 1.70 -11.78
C PRO A 53 -4.00 1.44 -12.67
N ARG A 54 -3.75 1.18 -13.96
CA ARG A 54 -4.82 0.84 -14.92
C ARG A 54 -5.52 -0.47 -14.60
N THR A 55 -4.78 -1.40 -13.99
CA THR A 55 -5.26 -2.71 -13.57
C THR A 55 -5.15 -2.81 -12.05
N PRO A 56 -6.17 -3.35 -11.35
CA PRO A 56 -6.11 -3.48 -9.90
C PRO A 56 -4.90 -4.30 -9.42
N LEU A 57 -4.15 -3.75 -8.47
CA LEU A 57 -3.01 -4.39 -7.82
C LEU A 57 -3.50 -5.09 -6.54
N LYS A 58 -3.53 -6.42 -6.59
CA LYS A 58 -4.01 -7.29 -5.51
C LYS A 58 -2.87 -7.78 -4.62
N GLY A 59 -3.20 -8.19 -3.40
CA GLY A 59 -2.29 -8.79 -2.43
C GLY A 59 -1.47 -7.79 -1.61
N TYR A 60 -1.35 -6.54 -2.04
CA TYR A 60 -0.66 -5.51 -1.28
C TYR A 60 -1.54 -4.95 -0.18
N HIS A 61 -1.01 -4.95 1.05
CA HIS A 61 -1.72 -4.51 2.23
C HIS A 61 -1.39 -3.07 2.60
N PHE A 62 -0.22 -2.56 2.23
CA PHE A 62 0.19 -1.21 2.61
C PHE A 62 0.88 -0.49 1.45
N ILE A 63 0.70 0.83 1.40
CA ILE A 63 1.45 1.71 0.50
C ILE A 63 2.21 2.71 1.37
N ALA A 64 3.52 2.82 1.16
CA ALA A 64 4.36 3.84 1.77
C ALA A 64 4.59 4.99 0.78
N LEU A 65 4.05 6.17 1.08
CA LEU A 65 4.26 7.44 0.37
C LEU A 65 5.06 8.44 1.23
N THR A 66 5.75 7.92 2.24
CA THR A 66 6.49 8.70 3.22
C THR A 66 7.51 9.61 2.55
N CYS A 67 7.65 10.84 3.02
CA CYS A 67 8.68 11.77 2.53
C CYS A 67 8.64 12.01 1.01
N ASN A 68 7.46 12.42 0.54
CA ASN A 68 7.22 12.91 -0.81
C ASN A 68 6.71 14.37 -0.72
N ASN A 69 6.01 14.83 -1.77
CA ASN A 69 5.32 16.12 -1.84
C ASN A 69 3.80 15.93 -2.04
N ILE A 70 3.23 14.85 -1.51
CA ILE A 70 1.81 14.50 -1.66
C ILE A 70 0.96 15.58 -0.99
N LYS A 71 0.03 16.15 -1.76
CA LYS A 71 -0.91 17.16 -1.22
C LYS A 71 -2.26 16.56 -0.88
N ASN A 72 -2.72 15.61 -1.69
CA ASN A 72 -4.02 14.99 -1.55
C ASN A 72 -3.94 13.52 -1.96
N LEU A 73 -4.80 12.71 -1.38
CA LEU A 73 -5.06 11.36 -1.87
C LEU A 73 -6.33 11.35 -2.74
N PRO A 74 -6.37 10.52 -3.80
CA PRO A 74 -7.64 10.19 -4.45
C PRO A 74 -8.64 9.62 -3.44
N SER A 75 -9.94 9.69 -3.73
CA SER A 75 -10.95 9.22 -2.79
C SER A 75 -10.73 7.76 -2.38
N ALA A 76 -11.10 7.41 -1.15
CA ALA A 76 -10.96 6.04 -0.63
C ALA A 76 -11.59 5.00 -1.57
N GLN A 77 -12.67 5.35 -2.27
CA GLN A 77 -13.33 4.51 -3.27
C GLN A 77 -12.43 4.21 -4.47
N ILE A 78 -11.77 5.23 -5.03
CA ILE A 78 -10.84 5.07 -6.16
C ILE A 78 -9.61 4.27 -5.71
N ILE A 79 -9.08 4.57 -4.54
CA ILE A 79 -7.92 3.84 -4.00
C ILE A 79 -8.27 2.38 -3.77
N LYS A 80 -9.41 2.08 -3.13
CA LYS A 80 -9.85 0.70 -2.95
C LYS A 80 -10.13 0.01 -4.28
N ALA A 81 -10.63 0.75 -5.29
CA ALA A 81 -10.79 0.28 -6.67
C ALA A 81 -9.47 -0.13 -7.35
N ALA A 82 -8.37 0.53 -7.00
CA ALA A 82 -7.05 0.19 -7.51
C ALA A 82 -6.33 -0.87 -6.68
N PHE A 83 -6.53 -0.85 -5.36
CA PHE A 83 -5.83 -1.68 -4.39
C PHE A 83 -6.86 -2.38 -3.47
N PRO A 84 -7.48 -3.48 -3.93
CA PRO A 84 -8.61 -4.11 -3.22
C PRO A 84 -8.26 -4.55 -1.80
N ASP A 85 -7.06 -5.12 -1.62
CA ASP A 85 -6.60 -5.74 -0.38
C ASP A 85 -5.92 -4.74 0.57
N LEU A 86 -5.90 -3.46 0.20
CA LEU A 86 -5.19 -2.42 0.95
C LEU A 86 -5.80 -2.20 2.33
N GLN A 87 -4.93 -2.15 3.33
CA GLN A 87 -5.25 -2.02 4.75
C GLN A 87 -4.83 -0.67 5.32
N GLY A 88 -3.92 0.04 4.65
CA GLY A 88 -3.62 1.43 4.97
C GLY A 88 -2.56 2.07 4.08
N ILE A 89 -2.42 3.38 4.21
CA ILE A 89 -1.43 4.19 3.49
C ILE A 89 -0.66 5.04 4.49
N ASP A 90 0.67 5.08 4.37
CA ASP A 90 1.51 6.03 5.08
C ASP A 90 1.82 7.24 4.19
N VAL A 91 1.43 8.44 4.65
CA VAL A 91 1.72 9.74 4.01
C VAL A 91 2.52 10.67 4.92
N GLN A 92 3.19 10.14 5.95
CA GLN A 92 4.02 10.95 6.84
C GLN A 92 5.16 11.67 6.09
N GLY A 93 5.61 12.82 6.60
CA GLY A 93 6.69 13.58 5.99
C GLY A 93 6.31 14.30 4.70
N ASN A 94 5.01 14.49 4.44
CA ASN A 94 4.49 15.30 3.33
C ASN A 94 3.98 16.65 3.89
N PRO A 95 4.78 17.75 3.87
CA PRO A 95 4.48 18.96 4.64
C PRO A 95 3.25 19.75 4.16
N GLU A 96 2.90 19.60 2.89
CA GLU A 96 1.74 20.26 2.26
C GLU A 96 0.51 19.33 2.17
N PHE A 97 0.50 18.21 2.89
CA PHE A 97 -0.62 17.29 2.88
C PHE A 97 -1.88 17.91 3.49
N ASP A 98 -3.00 17.84 2.79
CA ASP A 98 -4.29 18.35 3.25
C ASP A 98 -4.89 17.44 4.31
N CYS A 99 -4.58 17.73 5.58
CA CYS A 99 -5.11 17.03 6.74
C CYS A 99 -6.65 17.08 6.82
N SER A 100 -7.29 18.10 6.24
CA SER A 100 -8.76 18.18 6.28
C SER A 100 -9.42 17.10 5.40
N SER A 101 -8.71 16.58 4.41
CA SER A 101 -9.20 15.51 3.53
C SER A 101 -9.36 14.16 4.23
N LEU A 102 -8.65 13.94 5.36
CA LEU A 102 -8.60 12.67 6.08
C LEU A 102 -9.95 12.20 6.62
N VAL A 103 -10.86 13.14 6.93
CA VAL A 103 -12.22 12.83 7.38
C VAL A 103 -12.97 11.90 6.42
N SER A 104 -12.66 12.00 5.11
CA SER A 104 -13.30 11.16 4.09
C SER A 104 -12.80 9.70 4.09
N PHE A 105 -11.71 9.40 4.80
CA PHE A 105 -11.07 8.08 4.86
C PHE A 105 -11.36 7.31 6.15
N GLU A 106 -11.79 7.97 7.23
CA GLU A 106 -11.93 7.40 8.58
C GLU A 106 -12.65 6.03 8.63
N ASP A 107 -13.73 5.89 7.86
CA ASP A 107 -14.55 4.67 7.83
C ASP A 107 -14.21 3.70 6.67
N HIS A 108 -13.18 3.99 5.86
CA HIS A 108 -12.91 3.26 4.62
C HIS A 108 -11.48 2.74 4.48
N LEU A 109 -10.50 3.50 4.97
CA LEU A 109 -9.08 3.19 4.80
C LEU A 109 -8.24 3.96 5.82
N PRO A 110 -7.53 3.28 6.73
CA PRO A 110 -6.58 3.94 7.61
C PRO A 110 -5.48 4.68 6.87
N ILE A 111 -5.27 5.95 7.24
CA ILE A 111 -4.18 6.78 6.74
C ILE A 111 -3.28 7.15 7.91
N LEU A 112 -2.01 6.77 7.85
CA LEU A 112 -0.98 7.21 8.78
C LEU A 112 -0.41 8.54 8.27
N SER A 113 -0.50 9.60 9.06
CA SER A 113 -0.10 10.96 8.68
C SER A 113 0.48 11.73 9.87
N ASP A 114 1.11 12.87 9.59
CA ASP A 114 1.63 13.77 10.62
C ASP A 114 0.57 14.78 11.14
N CYS A 115 -0.68 14.68 10.68
CA CYS A 115 -1.75 15.64 10.99
C CYS A 115 -2.13 15.71 12.48
N ASP A 116 -1.98 14.58 13.19
CA ASP A 116 -2.26 14.45 14.62
C ASP A 116 -0.96 14.39 15.47
N GLY A 117 0.21 14.53 14.83
CA GLY A 117 1.51 14.40 15.47
C GLY A 117 2.00 15.71 16.10
N GLU A 118 2.67 15.62 17.24
CA GLU A 118 3.32 16.79 17.86
C GLU A 118 4.51 17.30 17.04
N GLN A 119 5.14 16.43 16.24
CA GLN A 119 6.28 16.76 15.39
C GLN A 119 6.13 16.09 14.01
N PRO A 120 6.32 16.84 12.91
CA PRO A 120 6.38 16.26 11.58
C PRO A 120 7.51 15.25 11.45
N THR A 121 7.27 14.21 10.65
CA THR A 121 8.29 13.22 10.32
C THR A 121 9.46 13.90 9.60
N GLN A 122 10.67 13.63 10.07
CA GLN A 122 11.87 14.18 9.45
C GLN A 122 12.36 13.27 8.32
N CYS A 123 12.41 13.85 7.12
CA CYS A 123 12.87 13.18 5.92
C CYS A 123 14.39 13.33 5.78
N ASP A 124 15.16 12.59 6.58
CA ASP A 124 16.62 12.57 6.46
C ASP A 124 17.08 11.34 5.68
N ALA A 125 17.98 11.52 4.70
CA ALA A 125 18.40 10.43 3.82
C ALA A 125 19.13 9.27 4.55
N LYS A 126 19.51 9.45 5.83
CA LYS A 126 20.18 8.41 6.63
C LYS A 126 19.19 7.54 7.40
N ALA A 127 18.06 8.05 7.89
CA ALA A 127 17.05 7.22 8.54
C ALA A 127 16.42 6.20 7.58
N PHE A 128 16.38 6.50 6.26
CA PHE A 128 15.83 5.58 5.26
C PHE A 128 16.72 4.36 4.96
N GLN A 129 18.01 4.38 5.31
CA GLN A 129 18.91 3.25 5.11
C GLN A 129 18.68 2.11 6.10
N ASP A 130 18.05 2.39 7.24
CA ASP A 130 17.75 1.38 8.25
C ASP A 130 16.26 1.01 8.19
N CYS A 131 15.97 -0.30 8.14
CA CYS A 131 14.62 -0.88 8.25
C CYS A 131 13.78 -0.30 9.40
N ASP A 132 14.43 0.34 10.36
CA ASP A 132 13.86 0.94 11.56
C ASP A 132 12.66 1.85 11.32
N TRP A 133 12.68 2.72 10.30
CA TRP A 133 11.56 3.63 10.05
C TRP A 133 10.40 2.91 9.34
N SER A 134 10.68 2.12 8.29
CA SER A 134 9.65 1.38 7.56
C SER A 134 8.97 0.36 8.47
N CYS A 135 9.72 -0.31 9.34
CA CYS A 135 9.17 -1.23 10.34
C CYS A 135 8.28 -0.51 11.34
N ARG A 136 8.65 0.70 11.78
CA ARG A 136 7.82 1.52 12.67
C ARG A 136 6.52 1.96 11.98
N ALA A 137 6.61 2.50 10.77
CA ALA A 137 5.46 2.91 9.97
C ALA A 137 4.51 1.74 9.70
N LEU A 138 5.05 0.59 9.26
CA LEU A 138 4.27 -0.63 9.03
C LEU A 138 3.59 -1.13 10.30
N SER A 139 4.30 -1.11 11.44
CA SER A 139 3.73 -1.51 12.73
C SER A 139 2.60 -0.58 13.14
N LYS A 140 2.74 0.73 12.90
CA LYS A 140 1.69 1.72 13.15
C LYS A 140 0.49 1.55 12.24
N LEU A 141 0.69 1.27 10.97
CA LEU A 141 -0.38 0.96 10.03
C LEU A 141 -1.14 -0.31 10.43
N LYS A 142 -0.44 -1.35 10.88
CA LYS A 142 -1.06 -2.56 11.43
C LYS A 142 -1.89 -2.27 12.67
N GLU A 143 -1.39 -1.43 13.58
CA GLU A 143 -2.11 -0.98 14.77
C GLU A 143 -3.40 -0.22 14.39
N LEU A 144 -3.29 0.73 13.45
CA LEU A 144 -4.43 1.48 12.92
C LEU A 144 -5.45 0.56 12.26
N TRP A 145 -5.00 -0.40 11.46
CA TRP A 145 -5.87 -1.38 10.83
C TRP A 145 -6.58 -2.29 11.83
N ALA A 146 -5.90 -2.70 12.91
CA ALA A 146 -6.52 -3.47 13.97
C ALA A 146 -7.65 -2.67 14.65
N LYS A 147 -7.39 -1.40 15.01
CA LYS A 147 -8.42 -0.51 15.57
C LYS A 147 -9.58 -0.28 14.62
N PHE A 148 -9.27 -0.05 13.34
CA PHE A 148 -10.26 0.09 12.28
C PHE A 148 -11.16 -1.15 12.20
N LYS A 149 -10.56 -2.35 12.18
CA LYS A 149 -11.32 -3.62 12.17
C LYS A 149 -12.24 -3.73 13.38
N GLU A 150 -11.78 -3.37 14.57
CA GLU A 150 -12.61 -3.42 15.78
C GLU A 150 -13.81 -2.45 15.68
N GLN A 151 -13.56 -1.21 15.28
CA GLN A 151 -14.60 -0.19 15.10
C GLN A 151 -15.61 -0.60 14.02
N PHE A 152 -15.12 -1.09 12.88
CA PHE A 152 -15.95 -1.59 11.80
C PHE A 152 -16.82 -2.76 12.28
N ASN A 153 -16.22 -3.77 12.92
CA ASN A 153 -16.95 -4.92 13.44
C ASN A 153 -18.00 -4.52 14.50
N ALA A 154 -17.69 -3.54 15.35
CA ALA A 154 -18.62 -3.01 16.34
C ALA A 154 -19.82 -2.28 15.69
N LYS A 155 -19.57 -1.40 14.71
CA LYS A 155 -20.62 -0.73 13.91
C LYS A 155 -21.48 -1.76 13.19
N MET A 156 -20.86 -2.76 12.57
CA MET A 156 -21.53 -3.87 11.89
C MET A 156 -22.44 -4.68 12.81
N LYS A 157 -22.00 -4.96 14.03
CA LYS A 157 -22.80 -5.66 15.05
C LYS A 157 -24.00 -4.81 15.52
N GLN A 158 -23.84 -3.49 15.59
CA GLN A 158 -24.91 -2.56 15.99
C GLN A 158 -25.96 -2.34 14.89
N ILE A 159 -25.56 -2.28 13.62
CA ILE A 159 -26.44 -1.99 12.49
C ILE A 159 -27.29 -3.23 12.08
N GLY A 160 -26.97 -4.41 12.60
CA GLY A 160 -27.61 -5.67 12.24
C GLY A 160 -26.87 -6.29 11.06
N ALA A 161 -26.19 -7.41 11.35
CA ALA A 161 -25.23 -8.09 10.48
C ALA A 161 -25.74 -8.45 9.08
N ASP A 162 -27.06 -8.43 8.85
CA ASP A 162 -27.67 -8.90 7.61
C ASP A 162 -27.97 -7.79 6.59
N LYS A 163 -27.99 -6.50 6.98
CA LYS A 163 -28.23 -5.38 6.04
C LYS A 163 -26.96 -4.63 5.66
N ALA A 164 -26.09 -4.29 6.62
CA ALA A 164 -24.90 -3.49 6.31
C ALA A 164 -23.73 -4.31 5.73
N ALA A 165 -23.63 -5.62 6.00
CA ALA A 165 -22.47 -6.42 5.62
C ALA A 165 -22.52 -6.77 4.14
N GLU A 166 -23.71 -7.20 3.70
CA GLU A 166 -24.01 -7.44 2.30
C GLU A 166 -24.02 -6.12 1.52
N ASP A 167 -24.55 -5.02 2.07
CA ASP A 167 -24.55 -3.73 1.37
C ASP A 167 -23.14 -3.13 1.23
N ILE A 168 -22.24 -3.25 2.22
CA ILE A 168 -20.86 -2.75 2.10
C ILE A 168 -20.03 -3.65 1.17
N LYS A 169 -20.13 -4.98 1.32
CA LYS A 169 -19.42 -5.93 0.45
C LYS A 169 -19.95 -5.89 -0.99
N SER A 170 -21.26 -5.76 -1.18
CA SER A 170 -21.87 -5.59 -2.50
C SER A 170 -21.63 -4.20 -3.06
N TRP A 171 -21.57 -3.14 -2.26
CA TRP A 171 -21.18 -1.80 -2.72
C TRP A 171 -19.73 -1.77 -3.20
N PHE A 172 -18.80 -2.37 -2.45
CA PHE A 172 -17.40 -2.50 -2.88
C PHE A 172 -17.29 -3.37 -4.14
N SER A 173 -18.01 -4.49 -4.23
CA SER A 173 -17.94 -5.41 -5.38
C SER A 173 -18.66 -4.86 -6.64
N ASP A 174 -19.83 -4.25 -6.49
CA ASP A 174 -20.67 -3.76 -7.60
C ASP A 174 -20.16 -2.44 -8.19
N LYS A 175 -19.45 -1.62 -7.39
CA LYS A 175 -18.73 -0.44 -7.89
C LYS A 175 -17.46 -0.82 -8.65
N PHE A 176 -16.74 -1.85 -8.20
CA PHE A 176 -15.59 -2.41 -8.91
C PHE A 176 -15.94 -3.03 -10.25
N ASP A 177 -17.02 -3.82 -10.28
CA ASP A 177 -17.51 -4.47 -11.49
C ASP A 177 -17.93 -3.46 -12.57
N LYS A 178 -18.54 -2.34 -12.16
CA LYS A 178 -18.91 -1.25 -13.08
C LYS A 178 -17.70 -0.48 -13.61
N LEU A 179 -16.68 -0.26 -12.76
CA LEU A 179 -15.47 0.46 -13.16
C LEU A 179 -14.58 -0.39 -14.07
N SER A 180 -14.40 -1.69 -13.78
CA SER A 180 -13.66 -2.62 -14.64
C SER A 180 -14.25 -2.68 -16.05
N ARG A 181 -15.59 -2.76 -16.16
CA ARG A 181 -16.29 -2.76 -17.46
C ARG A 181 -16.17 -1.42 -18.20
N ALA A 182 -16.05 -0.30 -17.48
CA ALA A 182 -15.85 1.01 -18.09
C ALA A 182 -14.42 1.18 -18.63
N PHE A 183 -13.42 0.62 -17.95
CA PHE A 183 -12.03 0.59 -18.43
C PHE A 183 -11.85 -0.34 -19.63
N ASP A 184 -12.45 -1.54 -19.61
CA ASP A 184 -12.36 -2.48 -20.75
C ASP A 184 -12.93 -1.91 -22.05
N ASN A 185 -13.96 -1.05 -21.97
CA ASN A 185 -14.58 -0.38 -23.12
C ASN A 185 -13.79 0.85 -23.64
N LEU A 186 -12.81 1.35 -22.88
CA LEU A 186 -11.93 2.46 -23.29
C LEU A 186 -10.63 1.96 -23.93
N THR A 187 -10.36 0.65 -23.87
CA THR A 187 -9.17 0.00 -24.44
C THR A 187 -9.45 -0.85 -25.69
N ASN A 188 -10.65 -0.77 -26.26
CA ASN A 188 -11.01 -1.35 -27.58
C ASN A 188 -11.40 -0.26 -28.57
#